data_AF-A0A0D6TNB5-F1
#
_entry.id   AF-A0A0D6TNB5-F1
#
_cell.length_a   1.000
_cell.length_b   1.000
_cell.length_c   1.000
_cell.angle_alpha   90.00
_cell.angle_beta   90.00
_cell.angle_gamma   90.00
#
_symmetry.space_group_name_H-M   'P 1'
#
loop_
_entity.id
_entity.type
_entity.pdbx_description
1 polymer ?
#
loop_
_entity_poly.entity_id
_entity_poly.type
_entity_poly.pdbx_seq_one_letter_code
_entity_poly.pdbx_strand_id
1 'polypeptide(L)'
;MFNLSLNSAISIFINSKEKNLQLDFFRENQQVLFQIFKGYDVKNWKIAFESDNDDLILMIHFHKDKIDNKLNLERFENSKWYNDFERVIMQGEVQYYLKSRTTHDSNILEIEIRELINIVYSLSFEKVAFTLNAY
;
A
#
# COMPACT_ATOMS: atom_id res chain seq x y z
N MET A 1 5.11 18.09 -18.46
CA MET A 1 4.61 16.95 -17.67
C MET A 1 4.70 17.39 -16.22
N PHE A 2 3.57 17.57 -15.52
CA PHE A 2 3.60 17.98 -14.11
C PHE A 2 4.12 16.81 -13.28
N ASN A 3 5.31 16.93 -12.68
CA ASN A 3 5.78 15.96 -11.70
C ASN A 3 5.04 16.22 -10.39
N LEU A 4 3.97 15.46 -10.16
CA LEU A 4 3.27 15.46 -8.88
C LEU A 4 4.21 14.87 -7.82
N SER A 5 4.46 15.57 -6.71
CA SER A 5 5.21 14.99 -5.60
C SER A 5 4.40 13.90 -4.89
N LEU A 6 5.07 12.94 -4.24
CA LEU A 6 4.38 11.90 -3.47
C LEU A 6 3.47 12.53 -2.40
N ASN A 7 3.97 13.51 -1.66
CA ASN A 7 3.18 14.24 -0.66
C ASN A 7 1.88 14.83 -1.25
N SER A 8 1.97 15.41 -2.45
CA SER A 8 0.81 15.98 -3.14
C SER A 8 -0.17 14.88 -3.56
N ALA A 9 0.33 13.76 -4.06
CA ALA A 9 -0.50 12.62 -4.43
C ALA A 9 -1.23 12.02 -3.22
N ILE A 10 -0.51 11.85 -2.11
CA ILE A 10 -1.08 11.42 -0.83
C ILE A 10 -2.12 12.42 -0.34
N SER A 11 -1.83 13.72 -0.40
CA SER A 11 -2.77 14.76 0.02
C SER A 11 -4.05 14.73 -0.82
N ILE A 12 -3.92 14.59 -2.14
CA ILE A 12 -5.08 14.43 -3.05
C ILE A 12 -5.85 13.17 -2.67
N PHE A 13 -5.17 12.04 -2.51
CA PHE A 13 -5.78 10.77 -2.12
C PHE A 13 -6.56 10.90 -0.80
N ILE A 14 -5.93 11.39 0.27
CA ILE A 14 -6.53 11.54 1.60
C ILE A 14 -7.78 12.42 1.53
N ASN A 15 -7.72 13.56 0.82
CA ASN A 15 -8.81 14.53 0.78
C ASN A 15 -9.88 14.25 -0.29
N SER A 16 -9.62 13.33 -1.22
CA SER A 16 -10.58 12.99 -2.26
C SER A 16 -11.80 12.26 -1.69
N LYS A 17 -12.98 12.62 -2.20
CA LYS A 17 -14.26 11.93 -1.96
C LYS A 17 -14.63 10.99 -3.10
N GLU A 18 -13.76 10.87 -4.11
CA GLU A 18 -13.94 9.97 -5.24
C GLU A 18 -13.88 8.52 -4.77
N LYS A 19 -14.91 7.75 -5.12
CA LYS A 19 -14.97 6.33 -4.80
C LYS A 19 -14.02 5.54 -5.67
N ASN A 20 -13.55 4.42 -5.14
CA ASN A 20 -12.59 3.53 -5.81
C ASN A 20 -11.30 4.24 -6.24
N LEU A 21 -10.85 5.22 -5.48
CA LEU A 21 -9.52 5.80 -5.68
C LEU A 21 -8.50 4.90 -4.98
N GLN A 22 -7.39 4.60 -5.64
CA GLN A 22 -6.25 3.87 -5.09
C GLN A 22 -4.95 4.62 -5.36
N LEU A 23 -3.99 4.48 -4.45
CA LEU A 23 -2.61 4.92 -4.65
C LEU A 23 -1.73 3.68 -4.82
N ASP A 24 -1.21 3.49 -6.03
CA ASP A 24 -0.39 2.34 -6.39
C ASP A 24 1.09 2.70 -6.36
N PHE A 25 1.93 1.78 -5.86
CA PHE A 25 3.39 1.89 -5.89
C PHE A 25 3.97 0.76 -6.70
N PHE A 26 4.89 1.08 -7.61
CA PHE A 26 5.47 0.11 -8.54
C PHE A 26 6.96 0.33 -8.74
N ARG A 27 7.65 -0.76 -9.08
CA ARG A 27 9.03 -0.72 -9.56
C ARG A 27 9.08 -0.12 -10.97
N GLU A 28 10.28 0.27 -11.41
CA GLU A 28 10.53 0.74 -12.79
C GLU A 28 10.05 -0.26 -13.87
N ASN A 29 10.00 -1.56 -13.57
CA ASN A 29 9.49 -2.59 -14.47
C ASN A 29 7.96 -2.81 -14.37
N GLN A 30 7.22 -1.85 -13.80
CA GLN A 30 5.76 -1.89 -13.62
C GLN A 30 5.23 -2.98 -12.67
N GLN A 31 6.09 -3.66 -11.91
CA GLN A 31 5.63 -4.57 -10.87
C GLN A 31 5.12 -3.80 -9.66
N VAL A 32 3.85 -4.02 -9.31
CA VAL A 32 3.22 -3.45 -8.11
C VAL A 32 3.94 -3.96 -6.87
N LEU A 33 4.39 -3.03 -6.03
CA LEU A 33 4.91 -3.28 -4.70
C LEU A 33 3.74 -3.46 -3.73
N PHE A 34 2.98 -2.39 -3.51
CA PHE A 34 1.82 -2.35 -2.63
C PHE A 34 0.84 -1.27 -3.11
N GLN A 35 -0.36 -1.29 -2.55
CA GLN A 35 -1.45 -0.39 -2.90
C GLN A 35 -2.09 0.18 -1.64
N ILE A 36 -2.63 1.38 -1.71
CA ILE A 36 -3.36 2.02 -0.61
C ILE A 36 -4.78 2.32 -1.08
N PHE A 37 -5.75 1.90 -0.28
CA PHE A 37 -7.17 2.04 -0.53
C PHE A 37 -7.84 2.83 0.59
N LYS A 38 -9.02 3.36 0.27
CA LYS A 38 -9.90 3.95 1.27
C LYS A 38 -10.68 2.87 2.00
N GLY A 39 -10.80 3.00 3.31
CA GLY A 39 -11.52 2.05 4.16
C GLY A 39 -12.98 1.89 3.76
N TYR A 40 -13.65 2.96 3.31
CA TYR A 40 -15.02 2.88 2.81
C TYR A 40 -15.17 2.06 1.52
N ASP A 41 -14.15 1.98 0.67
CA ASP A 41 -14.18 1.14 -0.52
C ASP A 41 -13.99 -0.33 -0.13
N VAL A 42 -12.97 -0.58 0.70
CA VAL A 42 -12.61 -1.91 1.20
C VAL A 42 -13.73 -2.56 2.01
N LYS A 43 -14.52 -1.76 2.74
CA LYS A 43 -15.68 -2.23 3.49
C LYS A 43 -16.68 -3.01 2.63
N ASN A 44 -16.77 -2.68 1.34
CA ASN A 44 -17.67 -3.34 0.40
C ASN A 44 -17.10 -4.65 -0.18
N TRP A 45 -15.81 -4.93 0.04
CA TRP A 45 -15.14 -6.11 -0.53
C TRP A 45 -15.44 -7.41 0.22
N LYS A 46 -16.10 -7.35 1.39
CA LYS A 46 -16.47 -8.50 2.21
C LYS A 46 -15.25 -9.40 2.54
N ILE A 47 -14.11 -8.77 2.78
CA ILE A 47 -12.90 -9.45 3.21
C ILE A 47 -12.95 -9.80 4.69
N ALA A 48 -11.97 -10.59 5.15
CA ALA A 48 -11.99 -11.19 6.49
C ALA A 48 -11.86 -10.20 7.66
N PHE A 49 -11.63 -8.91 7.39
CA PHE A 49 -11.47 -7.88 8.41
C PHE A 49 -12.39 -6.70 8.18
N GLU A 50 -12.72 -6.01 9.27
CA GLU A 50 -13.57 -4.81 9.24
C GLU A 50 -12.73 -3.55 9.06
N SER A 51 -13.16 -2.69 8.13
CA SER A 51 -12.67 -1.33 7.92
C SER A 51 -13.76 -0.29 8.19
N ASP A 52 -13.35 0.82 8.77
CA ASP A 52 -14.13 2.02 8.98
C ASP A 52 -13.99 2.97 7.78
N ASN A 53 -14.91 3.94 7.66
CA ASN A 53 -14.92 4.84 6.50
C ASN A 53 -13.67 5.74 6.42
N ASP A 54 -13.10 6.08 7.57
CA ASP A 54 -11.94 6.97 7.68
C ASP A 54 -10.61 6.21 7.61
N ASP A 55 -10.63 4.88 7.61
CA ASP A 55 -9.40 4.09 7.54
C ASP A 55 -8.69 4.28 6.19
N LEU A 56 -7.35 4.16 6.23
CA LEU A 56 -6.55 3.86 5.05
C LEU A 56 -6.10 2.40 5.12
N ILE A 57 -6.26 1.67 4.03
CA ILE A 57 -5.94 0.25 3.96
C ILE A 57 -4.76 0.06 3.04
N LEU A 58 -3.62 -0.34 3.59
CA LEU A 58 -2.42 -0.65 2.83
C LEU A 58 -2.35 -2.15 2.57
N MET A 59 -2.24 -2.54 1.30
CA MET A 59 -2.25 -3.93 0.87
C MET A 59 -0.92 -4.31 0.23
N ILE A 60 -0.32 -5.39 0.74
CA ILE A 60 0.87 -6.01 0.15
C ILE A 60 0.50 -7.40 -0.37
N HIS A 61 0.91 -7.67 -1.61
CA HIS A 61 0.70 -8.98 -2.23
C HIS A 61 2.04 -9.53 -2.74
N PHE A 62 2.46 -10.68 -2.20
CA PHE A 62 3.70 -11.37 -2.58
C PHE A 62 3.42 -12.47 -3.60
N HIS A 63 3.42 -12.13 -4.89
CA HIS A 63 3.19 -13.12 -5.96
C HIS A 63 4.49 -13.72 -6.48
N LYS A 64 4.49 -15.03 -6.77
CA LYS A 64 5.68 -15.79 -7.23
C LYS A 64 6.36 -15.22 -8.49
N ASP A 65 5.61 -14.52 -9.33
CA ASP A 65 6.13 -13.91 -10.58
C ASP A 65 6.81 -12.54 -10.35
N LYS A 66 6.80 -12.01 -9.13
CA LYS A 66 7.48 -10.76 -8.78
C LYS A 66 8.97 -10.98 -8.52
N ILE A 67 9.78 -9.99 -8.90
CA ILE A 67 11.23 -10.02 -8.64
C ILE A 67 11.50 -10.06 -7.13
N ASP A 68 12.43 -10.93 -6.73
CA ASP A 68 12.88 -11.12 -5.35
C ASP A 68 11.75 -11.41 -4.36
N ASN A 69 10.60 -11.91 -4.82
CA ASN A 69 9.39 -12.01 -4.01
C ASN A 69 9.60 -12.80 -2.70
N LYS A 70 10.34 -13.92 -2.77
CA LYS A 70 10.68 -14.73 -1.58
C LYS A 70 11.49 -13.93 -0.55
N LEU A 71 12.49 -13.17 -1.01
CA LEU A 71 13.32 -12.34 -0.13
C LEU A 71 12.55 -11.12 0.40
N ASN A 72 11.66 -10.53 -0.41
CA ASN A 72 10.78 -9.45 0.04
C ASN A 72 9.81 -9.94 1.14
N LEU A 73 9.25 -11.15 0.97
CA LEU A 73 8.39 -11.77 1.98
C LEU A 73 9.17 -12.03 3.27
N GLU A 74 10.37 -12.61 3.18
CA GLU A 74 11.24 -12.84 4.35
C GLU A 74 11.58 -11.53 5.07
N ARG A 75 11.90 -10.46 4.32
CA ARG A 75 12.12 -9.13 4.92
C ARG A 75 10.88 -8.58 5.60
N PHE A 76 9.71 -8.75 4.98
CA PHE A 76 8.44 -8.33 5.55
C PHE A 76 8.13 -9.08 6.84
N GLU A 77 8.20 -10.41 6.84
CA GLU A 77 7.94 -11.27 8.01
C GLU A 77 8.89 -10.98 9.19
N ASN A 78 10.13 -10.57 8.89
CA ASN A 78 11.10 -10.17 9.91
C ASN A 78 11.05 -8.68 10.29
N SER A 79 10.17 -7.90 9.68
CA SER A 79 10.08 -6.46 9.93
C SER A 79 9.19 -6.11 11.12
N LYS A 80 9.38 -4.91 11.68
CA LYS A 80 8.48 -4.36 12.72
C LYS A 80 7.01 -4.30 12.27
N TRP A 81 6.77 -4.20 10.96
CA TRP A 81 5.44 -4.05 10.37
C TRP A 81 4.63 -5.34 10.39
N TYR A 82 5.28 -6.51 10.37
CA TYR A 82 4.58 -7.79 10.14
C TYR A 82 3.39 -8.00 11.07
N ASN A 83 3.57 -7.72 12.36
CA ASN A 83 2.56 -7.95 13.38
C ASN A 83 1.35 -7.00 13.29
N ASP A 84 1.50 -5.88 12.57
CA ASP A 84 0.43 -4.91 12.35
C ASP A 84 -0.44 -5.27 11.13
N PHE A 85 0.02 -6.20 10.29
CA PHE A 85 -0.71 -6.63 9.11
C PHE A 85 -1.57 -7.87 9.39
N GLU A 86 -2.80 -7.82 8.91
CA GLU A 86 -3.70 -8.97 8.86
C GLU A 86 -3.45 -9.78 7.59
N ARG A 87 -3.17 -11.08 7.77
CA ARG A 87 -2.97 -12.02 6.68
C ARG A 87 -4.31 -12.59 6.20
N VAL A 88 -4.64 -12.37 4.93
CA VAL A 88 -5.90 -12.82 4.31
C VAL A 88 -5.59 -13.67 3.07
N ILE A 89 -6.37 -14.74 2.87
CA ILE A 89 -6.31 -15.52 1.62
C ILE A 89 -7.47 -15.09 0.73
N MET A 90 -7.15 -14.51 -0.42
CA MET A 90 -8.13 -14.11 -1.43
C MET A 90 -7.82 -14.79 -2.75
N GLN A 91 -8.81 -15.47 -3.34
CA GLN A 91 -8.67 -16.16 -4.63
C GLN A 91 -7.50 -17.16 -4.68
N GLY A 92 -7.14 -17.75 -3.53
CA GLY A 92 -6.02 -18.70 -3.43
C GLY A 92 -4.65 -18.05 -3.18
N GLU A 93 -4.56 -16.72 -3.20
CA GLU A 93 -3.32 -15.97 -2.96
C GLU A 93 -3.31 -15.33 -1.57
N VAL A 94 -2.12 -15.24 -0.99
CA VAL A 94 -1.90 -14.61 0.33
C VAL A 94 -1.68 -13.11 0.15
N GLN A 95 -2.48 -12.33 0.83
CA GLN A 95 -2.42 -10.87 0.85
C GLN A 95 -2.34 -10.40 2.30
N TYR A 96 -1.63 -9.30 2.52
CA TYR A 96 -1.43 -8.71 3.83
C TYR A 96 -2.02 -7.31 3.83
N TYR A 97 -2.84 -7.01 4.83
CA TYR A 97 -3.53 -5.74 4.95
C TYR A 97 -3.21 -5.05 6.27
N LEU A 98 -2.77 -3.79 6.18
CA LEU A 98 -2.60 -2.91 7.32
C LEU A 98 -3.73 -1.89 7.32
N LYS A 99 -4.44 -1.81 8.44
CA LYS A 99 -5.41 -0.74 8.71
C LYS A 99 -4.71 0.40 9.44
N SER A 100 -4.49 1.51 8.75
CA SER A 100 -4.00 2.73 9.36
C SER A 100 -5.17 3.66 9.68
N ARG A 101 -5.42 3.85 10.98
CA ARG A 101 -6.37 4.85 11.50
C ARG A 101 -5.73 6.23 11.66
N THR A 102 -4.40 6.31 11.65
CA THR A 102 -3.67 7.40 12.30
C THR A 102 -3.04 8.41 11.34
N THR A 103 -3.06 8.18 10.03
CA THR A 103 -2.28 9.01 9.10
C THR A 103 -3.13 9.69 8.03
N HIS A 104 -4.09 10.50 8.48
CA HIS A 104 -4.64 11.59 7.63
C HIS A 104 -3.63 12.73 7.41
N ASP A 105 -2.49 12.70 8.11
CA ASP A 105 -1.36 13.57 7.79
C ASP A 105 -0.53 12.96 6.66
N SER A 106 -0.50 13.67 5.53
CA SER A 106 0.25 13.28 4.33
C SER A 106 1.74 13.10 4.56
N ASN A 107 2.35 13.86 5.49
CA ASN A 107 3.78 13.76 5.78
C ASN A 107 4.11 12.49 6.55
N ILE A 108 3.27 12.14 7.52
CA ILE A 108 3.46 10.91 8.30
C ILE A 108 3.30 9.70 7.38
N LEU A 109 2.24 9.67 6.57
CA LEU A 109 2.03 8.58 5.62
C LEU A 109 3.16 8.47 4.59
N GLU A 110 3.70 9.59 4.11
CA GLU A 110 4.86 9.58 3.22
C GLU A 110 6.10 8.94 3.88
N ILE A 111 6.38 9.26 5.15
CA ILE A 111 7.49 8.65 5.91
C ILE A 111 7.28 7.14 6.05
N GLU A 112 6.08 6.72 6.43
CA GLU A 112 5.71 5.30 6.57
C GLU A 112 5.88 4.53 5.25
N ILE A 113 5.42 5.12 4.14
CA ILE A 113 5.58 4.56 2.80
C ILE A 113 7.06 4.38 2.45
N ARG A 114 7.89 5.40 2.70
CA ARG A 114 9.33 5.34 2.41
C ARG A 114 10.04 4.30 3.27
N GLU A 115 9.69 4.20 4.55
CA GLU A 115 10.21 3.17 5.45
C GLU A 115 9.80 1.76 4.99
N LEU A 116 8.54 1.55 4.64
CA LEU A 116 8.04 0.28 4.13
C LEU A 116 8.79 -0.13 2.86
N ILE A 117 8.97 0.80 1.91
CA ILE A 117 9.70 0.56 0.66
C ILE A 117 11.12 0.08 0.94
N ASN A 118 11.82 0.79 1.83
CA ASN A 118 13.19 0.47 2.18
C ASN A 118 13.30 -0.88 2.90
N ILE A 119 12.45 -1.12 3.90
CA ILE A 119 12.54 -2.32 4.75
C ILE A 119 12.10 -3.57 4.00
N VAL A 120 10.95 -3.54 3.33
CA VAL A 120 10.37 -4.74 2.70
C VAL A 120 11.04 -5.05 1.37
N TYR A 121 11.29 -4.03 0.55
CA TYR A 121 11.76 -4.23 -0.82
C TYR A 121 13.26 -3.96 -1.01
N SER A 122 13.95 -3.40 0.00
CA SER A 122 15.36 -3.00 -0.10
C SER A 122 15.62 -2.06 -1.29
N LEU A 123 14.70 -1.12 -1.50
CA LEU A 123 14.75 -0.14 -2.58
C LEU A 123 14.93 1.28 -2.02
N SER A 124 15.68 2.10 -2.75
CA SER A 124 15.63 3.55 -2.56
C SER A 124 14.35 4.10 -3.22
N PHE A 125 13.76 5.14 -2.63
CA PHE A 125 12.47 5.65 -3.10
C PHE A 125 12.54 6.22 -4.53
N GLU A 126 13.70 6.70 -4.97
CA GLU A 126 13.92 7.26 -6.31
C GLU A 126 13.70 6.21 -7.42
N LYS A 127 13.73 4.92 -7.09
CA LYS A 127 13.47 3.78 -7.99
C LYS A 127 12.02 3.31 -7.96
N VAL A 128 11.16 4.00 -7.21
CA VAL A 128 9.74 3.67 -7.07
C VAL A 128 8.93 4.75 -7.76
N ALA A 129 8.03 4.32 -8.61
CA ALA A 129 7.03 5.17 -9.21
C ALA A 129 5.66 4.90 -8.56
N PHE A 130 4.78 5.90 -8.64
CA PHE A 130 3.46 5.85 -8.03
C PHE A 130 2.41 6.50 -8.91
N THR A 131 1.16 6.06 -8.78
CA THR A 131 0.01 6.60 -9.52
C THR A 131 -1.23 6.64 -8.65
N LEU A 132 -2.04 7.68 -8.84
CA LEU A 132 -3.43 7.71 -8.39
C LEU A 132 -4.32 7.13 -9.49
N ASN A 133 -5.01 6.05 -9.20
CA ASN A 133 -5.86 5.35 -10.16
C ASN A 133 -7.28 5.21 -9.61
N ALA A 134 -8.27 5.21 -10.49
CA ALA A 134 -9.63 4.81 -10.18
C ALA A 134 -9.84 3.34 -10.63
N TYR A 135 -10.56 2.52 -9.86
CA TYR A 135 -10.82 1.10 -10.17
C TYR A 135 -12.29 0.67 -10.10
#